data_AF-A0A2K4WF29-F1
#
_entry.id   AF-A0A2K4WF29-F1
#
_cell.length_a   1.000
_cell.length_b   1.000
_cell.length_c   1.000
_cell.angle_alpha   90.00
_cell.angle_beta   90.00
_cell.angle_gamma   90.00
#
_symmetry.space_group_name_H-M   'P 1'
#
loop_
_entity.id
_entity.type
_entity.pdbx_description
1 polymer ?
#
loop_
_entity_poly.entity_id
_entity_poly.type
_entity_poly.pdbx_seq_one_letter_code
_entity_poly.pdbx_strand_id
1 'polypeptide(L)'
;MSYKNELSVRYMNVARHPIADHSCMGSDIRYSVAFEELERELGGAQSVLEPLTIDWSRIRERSEEILINHSKDLRVASWLAWALYECESFPGLLAGLGLIHHLCEKHCIRATNPT
;
A
#
# COMPACT_ATOMS: atom_id res chain seq x y z
N MET A 1 -7.68 -15.74 -19.47
CA MET A 1 -7.12 -15.42 -18.13
C MET A 1 -6.04 -14.33 -18.25
N SER A 2 -6.40 -13.08 -18.58
CA SER A 2 -5.45 -11.96 -18.75
C SER A 2 -5.33 -11.08 -17.49
N TYR A 3 -6.43 -10.91 -16.75
CA TYR A 3 -6.55 -10.01 -15.59
C TYR A 3 -5.55 -10.28 -14.45
N LYS A 4 -5.07 -11.53 -14.30
CA LYS A 4 -4.04 -11.89 -13.30
C LYS A 4 -2.71 -11.17 -13.54
N ASN A 5 -2.39 -10.88 -14.80
CA ASN A 5 -1.15 -10.21 -15.18
C ASN A 5 -1.25 -8.69 -14.98
N GLU A 6 -2.43 -8.11 -15.23
CA GLU A 6 -2.63 -6.66 -15.19
C GLU A 6 -2.47 -6.07 -13.78
N LEU A 7 -3.05 -6.71 -12.76
CA LEU A 7 -2.89 -6.28 -11.36
C LEU A 7 -1.43 -6.36 -10.89
N SER A 8 -0.77 -7.49 -11.17
CA SER A 8 0.64 -7.67 -10.83
C SER A 8 1.51 -6.63 -11.55
N VAL A 9 1.28 -6.35 -12.83
CA VAL A 9 2.01 -5.31 -13.58
C VAL A 9 1.77 -3.92 -12.97
N ARG A 10 0.52 -3.57 -12.63
CA ARG A 10 0.16 -2.30 -12.00
C ARG A 10 0.91 -2.10 -10.68
N TYR A 11 0.80 -3.04 -9.75
CA TYR A 11 1.41 -2.87 -8.43
C TYR A 11 2.93 -2.98 -8.46
N MET A 12 3.49 -3.74 -9.40
CA MET A 12 4.93 -3.69 -9.66
C MET A 12 5.40 -2.35 -10.21
N ASN A 13 4.60 -1.65 -11.01
CA ASN A 13 4.91 -0.29 -11.44
C ASN A 13 4.87 0.69 -10.25
N VAL A 14 3.86 0.58 -9.38
CA VAL A 14 3.77 1.38 -8.14
C VAL A 14 5.00 1.15 -7.25
N ALA A 15 5.46 -0.09 -7.13
CA ALA A 15 6.64 -0.43 -6.34
C ALA A 15 7.92 0.21 -6.89
N ARG A 16 8.06 0.25 -8.23
CA ARG A 16 9.26 0.73 -8.92
C ARG A 16 9.32 2.25 -9.07
N HIS A 17 8.18 2.93 -9.09
CA HIS A 17 8.15 4.37 -9.33
C HIS A 17 8.59 5.12 -8.07
N PRO A 18 9.64 5.96 -8.14
CA PRO A 18 10.06 6.80 -7.02
C PRO A 18 8.98 7.85 -6.73
N ILE A 19 8.86 8.22 -5.46
CA ILE A 19 7.88 9.22 -4.99
C ILE A 19 8.40 10.64 -5.21
N ALA A 20 9.72 10.85 -5.02
CA ALA A 20 10.42 12.08 -5.33
C ALA A 20 11.88 11.79 -5.70
N ASP A 21 12.50 12.67 -6.50
CA ASP A 21 13.84 12.49 -7.10
C ASP A 21 14.98 12.20 -6.10
N HIS A 22 14.77 12.46 -4.81
CA HIS A 22 15.81 12.38 -3.77
C HIS A 22 15.50 11.43 -2.60
N SER A 23 14.29 10.84 -2.54
CA SER A 23 13.87 9.98 -1.42
C SER A 23 13.12 8.74 -1.93
N CYS A 24 13.83 7.62 -2.02
CA CYS A 24 13.31 6.34 -2.52
C CYS A 24 12.20 5.74 -1.63
N MET A 25 12.07 6.16 -0.37
CA MET A 25 11.01 5.73 0.55
C MET A 25 9.92 6.78 0.82
N GLY A 26 10.03 8.00 0.30
CA GLY A 26 9.13 9.10 0.64
C GLY A 26 9.29 9.59 2.08
N SER A 27 8.28 10.30 2.60
CA SER A 27 8.30 10.92 3.94
C SER A 27 7.70 9.99 5.01
N ASP A 28 7.95 10.26 6.29
CA ASP A 28 7.19 9.60 7.38
C ASP A 28 5.72 10.04 7.29
N ILE A 29 4.83 9.08 7.05
CA ILE A 29 3.39 9.31 6.84
C ILE A 29 2.55 9.20 8.11
N ARG A 30 3.14 8.86 9.26
CA ARG A 30 2.40 8.60 10.52
C ARG A 30 1.49 9.74 10.94
N TYR A 31 1.85 10.98 10.60
CA TYR A 31 1.09 12.19 10.91
C TYR A 31 0.54 12.87 9.66
N SER A 32 0.48 12.13 8.54
CA SER A 32 -0.10 12.64 7.31
C SER A 32 -1.62 12.49 7.34
N VAL A 33 -2.32 13.51 6.85
CA VAL A 33 -3.78 13.47 6.70
C VAL A 33 -4.23 12.24 5.92
N ALA A 34 -3.48 11.84 4.88
CA ALA A 34 -3.79 10.65 4.09
C ALA A 34 -3.76 9.36 4.93
N PHE A 35 -2.82 9.22 5.86
CA PHE A 35 -2.73 8.07 6.76
C PHE A 35 -3.84 8.11 7.83
N GLU A 36 -4.13 9.26 8.40
CA GLU A 36 -5.25 9.44 9.35
C GLU A 36 -6.60 9.09 8.69
N GLU A 37 -6.80 9.48 7.43
CA GLU A 37 -7.99 9.09 6.67
C GLU A 37 -8.06 7.58 6.46
N LEU A 38 -6.94 6.94 6.09
CA LEU A 38 -6.87 5.48 5.97
C LEU A 38 -7.20 4.79 7.30
N GLU A 39 -6.64 5.27 8.41
CA GLU A 39 -6.92 4.73 9.75
C GLU A 39 -8.38 4.92 10.16
N ARG A 40 -9.02 6.02 9.78
CA ARG A 40 -10.45 6.24 10.02
C ARG A 40 -11.31 5.24 9.25
N GLU A 41 -10.98 4.96 7.99
CA GLU A 41 -11.69 3.95 7.19
C GLU A 41 -11.51 2.55 7.78
N LEU A 42 -10.32 2.21 8.26
CA LEU A 42 -10.05 0.96 8.99
C LEU A 42 -10.75 0.91 10.35
N GLY A 43 -10.81 2.04 11.06
CA GLY A 43 -11.40 2.22 12.38
C GLY A 43 -12.93 2.15 12.40
N GLY A 44 -13.58 2.36 11.25
CA GLY A 44 -15.02 2.11 11.07
C GLY A 44 -15.45 0.70 11.48
N ALA A 45 -14.53 -0.28 11.40
CA ALA A 45 -14.73 -1.65 11.84
C ALA A 45 -14.90 -1.83 13.36
N GLN A 46 -14.50 -0.85 14.17
CA GLN A 46 -14.54 -0.91 15.64
C GLN A 46 -15.77 -0.22 16.24
N SER A 47 -16.67 0.34 15.41
CA SER A 47 -17.88 0.98 15.91
C SER A 47 -18.89 -0.07 16.38
N VAL A 48 -19.18 -0.06 17.68
CA VAL A 48 -20.11 -0.98 18.37
C VAL A 48 -21.57 -0.81 17.91
N LEU A 49 -21.89 0.26 17.17
CA LEU A 49 -23.27 0.68 16.90
C LEU A 49 -23.92 0.07 15.65
N GLU A 50 -23.15 -0.39 14.66
CA GLU A 50 -23.66 -1.15 13.51
C GLU A 50 -22.55 -2.04 12.95
N PRO A 51 -22.85 -3.19 12.32
CA PRO A 51 -21.87 -3.93 11.52
C PRO A 51 -21.50 -3.09 10.30
N LEU A 52 -20.63 -2.10 10.49
CA LEU A 52 -20.13 -1.27 9.42
C LEU A 52 -19.17 -2.14 8.62
N THR A 53 -19.66 -2.60 7.48
CA THR A 53 -18.86 -3.35 6.51
C THR A 53 -17.73 -2.45 6.04
N ILE A 54 -16.49 -2.91 6.21
CA ILE A 54 -15.31 -2.18 5.74
C ILE A 54 -15.40 -2.08 4.21
N ASP A 55 -15.33 -0.85 3.68
CA ASP A 55 -15.22 -0.64 2.24
C ASP A 55 -13.77 -0.88 1.79
N TRP A 56 -13.48 -2.14 1.45
CA TRP A 56 -12.15 -2.54 0.97
C TRP A 56 -11.75 -1.85 -0.33
N SER A 57 -12.71 -1.43 -1.17
CA SER A 57 -12.38 -0.65 -2.38
C SER A 57 -11.81 0.71 -2.01
N ARG A 58 -12.37 1.33 -0.96
CA ARG A 58 -11.87 2.59 -0.41
C ARG A 58 -10.52 2.43 0.28
N ILE A 59 -10.31 1.36 1.05
CA ILE A 59 -8.99 1.04 1.63
C ILE A 59 -7.93 0.87 0.54
N ARG A 60 -8.26 0.19 -0.56
CA ARG A 60 -7.38 0.02 -1.72
C ARG A 60 -6.98 1.37 -2.30
N GLU A 61 -7.96 2.23 -2.62
CA GLU A 61 -7.71 3.56 -3.22
C GLU A 61 -6.83 4.44 -2.33
N ARG A 62 -7.11 4.51 -1.03
CA ARG A 62 -6.30 5.31 -0.09
C ARG A 62 -4.89 4.77 0.09
N SER A 63 -4.74 3.46 0.12
CA SER A 63 -3.42 2.85 0.21
C SER A 63 -2.61 3.09 -1.06
N GLU A 64 -3.24 3.06 -2.25
CA GLU A 64 -2.62 3.42 -3.51
C GLU A 64 -2.15 4.88 -3.54
N GLU A 65 -3.01 5.81 -3.11
CA GLU A 65 -2.68 7.24 -3.03
C GLU A 65 -1.40 7.47 -2.20
N ILE A 66 -1.33 6.84 -1.01
CA ILE A 66 -0.17 6.94 -0.13
C ILE A 66 1.08 6.34 -0.78
N LEU A 67 0.97 5.13 -1.34
CA LEU A 67 2.11 4.42 -1.93
C LEU A 67 2.63 5.08 -3.21
N ILE A 68 1.78 5.76 -3.97
CA ILE A 68 2.17 6.46 -5.19
C ILE A 68 2.77 7.83 -4.85
N ASN A 69 2.11 8.61 -3.98
CA ASN A 69 2.39 10.04 -3.84
C ASN A 69 3.13 10.43 -2.54
N HIS A 70 3.14 9.58 -1.50
CA HIS A 70 3.57 10.00 -0.17
C HIS A 70 4.71 9.17 0.41
N SER A 71 4.55 7.85 0.52
CA SER A 71 5.54 6.97 1.14
C SER A 71 5.44 5.52 0.70
N LYS A 72 6.59 4.83 0.59
CA LYS A 72 6.64 3.37 0.38
C LYS A 72 6.58 2.63 1.72
N ASP A 73 5.61 2.96 2.56
CA ASP A 73 5.43 2.37 3.88
C ASP A 73 4.89 0.93 3.79
N LEU A 74 5.58 -0.02 4.44
CA LEU A 74 5.22 -1.43 4.43
C LEU A 74 3.88 -1.74 5.12
N ARG A 75 3.47 -0.95 6.11
CA ARG A 75 2.18 -1.12 6.78
C ARG A 75 1.05 -0.79 5.81
N VAL A 76 1.19 0.30 5.06
CA VAL A 76 0.23 0.67 4.02
C VAL A 76 0.21 -0.37 2.89
N ALA A 77 1.38 -0.88 2.48
CA ALA A 77 1.45 -1.97 1.51
C ALA A 77 0.77 -3.26 2.00
N SER A 78 0.82 -3.54 3.30
CA SER A 78 0.13 -4.69 3.90
C SER A 78 -1.39 -4.52 3.88
N TRP A 79 -1.89 -3.33 4.21
CA TRP A 79 -3.32 -3.01 4.10
C TRP A 79 -3.82 -3.06 2.66
N LEU A 80 -3.02 -2.57 1.71
CA LEU A 80 -3.31 -2.70 0.28
C LEU A 80 -3.39 -4.18 -0.14
N ALA A 81 -2.45 -5.02 0.27
CA ALA A 81 -2.46 -6.44 -0.08
C ALA A 81 -3.71 -7.16 0.46
N TRP A 82 -4.17 -6.79 1.65
CA TRP A 82 -5.41 -7.31 2.23
C TRP A 82 -6.64 -6.78 1.49
N ALA A 83 -6.72 -5.48 1.21
CA ALA A 83 -7.82 -4.89 0.45
C ALA A 83 -7.95 -5.51 -0.96
N LEU A 84 -6.82 -5.79 -1.61
CA LEU A 84 -6.78 -6.51 -2.89
C LEU A 84 -7.26 -7.95 -2.78
N TYR A 85 -6.97 -8.62 -1.68
CA TYR A 85 -7.52 -9.96 -1.44
C TYR A 85 -9.03 -9.90 -1.29
N GLU A 86 -9.57 -8.91 -0.58
CA GLU A 86 -11.01 -8.77 -0.38
C GLU A 86 -11.74 -8.38 -1.67
N CYS A 87 -11.13 -7.56 -2.54
CA CYS A 87 -11.71 -7.12 -3.80
C CYS A 87 -11.54 -8.14 -4.95
N GLU A 88 -10.37 -8.75 -5.09
CA GLU A 88 -10.02 -9.60 -6.24
C GLU A 88 -9.54 -11.01 -5.86
N SER A 89 -9.65 -11.41 -4.58
CA SER A 89 -9.23 -12.72 -4.07
C SER A 89 -7.75 -13.00 -4.33
N PHE A 90 -7.39 -14.24 -4.67
CA PHE A 90 -6.01 -14.68 -4.85
C PHE A 90 -5.19 -13.83 -5.85
N PRO A 91 -5.70 -13.44 -7.04
CA PRO A 91 -5.00 -12.50 -7.94
C PRO A 91 -4.59 -11.19 -7.28
N GLY A 92 -5.47 -10.61 -6.45
CA GLY A 92 -5.19 -9.39 -5.72
C GLY A 92 -4.10 -9.59 -4.67
N LEU A 93 -4.21 -10.68 -3.89
CA LEU A 93 -3.19 -11.04 -2.90
C LEU A 93 -1.81 -11.25 -3.55
N LEU A 94 -1.74 -11.96 -4.67
CA LEU A 94 -0.50 -12.18 -5.41
C LEU A 94 0.15 -10.86 -5.84
N ALA A 95 -0.66 -9.91 -6.34
CA ALA A 95 -0.16 -8.61 -6.76
C ALA A 95 0.33 -7.77 -5.56
N GLY A 96 -0.40 -7.79 -4.44
CA GLY A 96 -0.01 -7.12 -3.20
C GLY A 96 1.28 -7.71 -2.59
N LEU A 97 1.44 -9.03 -2.58
CA LEU A 97 2.66 -9.68 -2.12
C LEU A 97 3.85 -9.37 -3.02
N GLY A 98 3.65 -9.31 -4.35
CA GLY A 98 4.70 -8.90 -5.29
C GLY A 98 5.20 -7.47 -5.05
N LEU A 99 4.28 -6.55 -4.75
CA LEU A 99 4.60 -5.18 -4.32
C LEU A 99 5.43 -5.19 -3.03
N ILE A 100 4.95 -5.85 -1.98
CA ILE A 100 5.64 -5.91 -0.67
C ILE A 100 7.05 -6.50 -0.83
N HIS A 101 7.16 -7.62 -1.56
CA HIS A 101 8.44 -8.25 -1.85
C HIS A 101 9.42 -7.27 -2.51
N HIS A 102 8.96 -6.53 -3.52
CA HIS A 102 9.79 -5.53 -4.19
C HIS A 102 10.23 -4.40 -3.25
N LEU A 103 9.33 -3.91 -2.39
CA LEU A 103 9.66 -2.88 -1.40
C LEU A 103 10.68 -3.37 -0.37
N CYS A 104 10.63 -4.66 0.01
CA CYS A 104 11.61 -5.30 0.89
C CYS A 104 12.96 -5.53 0.18
N GLU A 105 12.98 -6.01 -1.06
CA GLU A 105 14.21 -6.19 -1.82
C GLU A 105 14.92 -4.87 -2.12
N LYS A 106 14.14 -3.82 -2.38
CA LYS A 106 14.64 -2.46 -2.64
C LYS A 106 14.73 -1.60 -1.39
N HIS A 107 14.66 -2.20 -0.20
CA HIS A 107 14.92 -1.49 1.05
C HIS A 107 16.28 -0.80 0.92
N CYS A 108 16.28 0.53 0.94
CA CYS A 108 17.41 1.34 0.54
C CYS A 108 18.66 0.96 1.32
N ILE A 109 19.57 0.21 0.69
CA ILE A 109 20.96 0.08 1.11
C ILE A 109 21.65 1.43 0.84
N ARG A 110 21.24 2.46 1.58
CA ARG A 110 21.92 3.75 1.74
C ARG A 110 21.67 4.30 3.14
N ALA A 111 21.67 3.42 4.14
CA ALA A 111 21.80 3.78 5.55
C ALA A 111 23.15 3.35 6.15
N THR A 112 24.10 2.85 5.35
CA THR A 112 25.45 2.52 5.82
C THR A 112 26.50 2.78 4.74
N ASN A 113 26.87 4.04 4.55
CA ASN A 113 28.27 4.34 4.26
C ASN A 113 28.66 5.51 5.16
N PRO A 114 29.29 5.25 6.32
CA PRO A 114 29.94 6.31 7.07
C PRO A 114 31.23 6.65 6.32
N THR A 115 31.24 7.79 5.63
CA THR A 115 32.48 8.53 5.35
C THR A 115 32.75 9.48 6.48
#